data_AF-A0A841GSJ1-F1
#
_entry.id   AF-A0A841GSJ1-F1
#
_cell.length_a   1.000
_cell.length_b   1.000
_cell.length_c   1.000
_cell.angle_alpha   90.00
_cell.angle_beta   90.00
_cell.angle_gamma   90.00
#
_symmetry.space_group_name_H-M   'P 1'
#
loop_
_entity.id
_entity.type
_entity.pdbx_description
1 polymer ?
#
loop_
_entity_poly.entity_id
_entity_poly.type
_entity_poly.pdbx_seq_one_letter_code
_entity_poly.pdbx_strand_id
1 'polypeptide(L)'
;MSKNNPACSVTLQQGFALLEVMISSVILTVGLLGIAGMYGFASKFSYEARQHTQVVYIANDIMEHLRMSKIAWLKSVLLTGNGSYQLNIHNQSASVLFTASNKNQKNRYTDLILHDVAAWQQHLASAFPSSSASVCLSLKRHKTESAINADLTVNWTVNNADKSFMAPVLNDACGQHETGRRQYMMQMQL
;
A
#
# COMPACT_ATOMS: atom_id res chain seq x y z
N MET A 1 -3.12 -82.39 -26.53
CA MET A 1 -3.66 -81.03 -26.36
C MET A 1 -4.01 -80.81 -24.90
N SER A 2 -3.30 -79.95 -24.18
CA SER A 2 -3.87 -79.04 -23.17
C SER A 2 -2.76 -78.15 -22.60
N LYS A 3 -2.86 -76.84 -22.82
CA LYS A 3 -1.98 -75.79 -22.28
C LYS A 3 -2.53 -75.37 -20.91
N ASN A 4 -1.73 -75.45 -19.84
CA ASN A 4 -2.11 -74.87 -18.55
C ASN A 4 -1.07 -73.82 -18.13
N ASN A 5 -1.54 -72.56 -18.16
CA ASN A 5 -0.82 -71.34 -17.82
C ASN A 5 -0.51 -71.30 -16.30
N PRO A 6 0.70 -70.90 -15.85
CA PRO A 6 0.92 -70.64 -14.43
C PRO A 6 0.22 -69.34 -14.04
N ALA A 7 -0.86 -69.45 -13.27
CA ALA A 7 -1.48 -68.31 -12.61
C ALA A 7 -0.50 -67.75 -11.58
N CYS A 8 0.00 -66.54 -11.82
CA CYS A 8 0.83 -65.81 -10.87
C CYS A 8 -0.04 -65.41 -9.68
N SER A 9 0.05 -66.17 -8.59
CA SER A 9 -0.64 -65.87 -7.34
C SER A 9 0.06 -64.70 -6.64
N VAL A 10 -0.52 -63.51 -6.74
CA VAL A 10 -0.11 -62.35 -5.93
C VAL A 10 -0.59 -62.62 -4.52
N THR A 11 0.34 -63.02 -3.65
CA THR A 11 0.09 -63.20 -2.23
C THR A 11 -0.12 -61.82 -1.58
N LEU A 12 -1.37 -61.49 -1.29
CA LEU A 12 -1.73 -60.31 -0.51
C LEU A 12 -1.28 -60.50 0.94
N GLN A 13 -0.23 -59.77 1.33
CA GLN A 13 0.27 -59.71 2.71
C GLN A 13 -0.75 -58.97 3.61
N GLN A 14 -1.72 -59.69 4.15
CA GLN A 14 -2.79 -59.12 4.99
C GLN A 14 -2.34 -58.63 6.38
N GLY A 15 -1.10 -58.93 6.80
CA GLY A 15 -0.55 -58.53 8.09
C GLY A 15 0.17 -57.17 8.11
N PHE A 16 0.68 -56.69 6.97
CA PHE A 16 1.44 -55.44 6.88
C PHE A 16 0.55 -54.21 6.56
N ALA A 17 -0.65 -54.44 6.01
CA ALA A 17 -1.57 -53.38 5.61
C ALA A 17 -2.08 -52.51 6.77
N LEU A 18 -2.28 -53.08 7.97
CA LEU A 18 -2.76 -52.32 9.13
C LEU A 18 -1.69 -51.34 9.64
N LEU A 19 -0.43 -51.80 9.67
CA LEU A 19 0.72 -50.96 10.05
C LEU A 19 0.99 -49.87 8.99
N GLU A 20 0.77 -50.19 7.72
CA GLU A 20 0.85 -49.23 6.61
C GLU A 20 -0.18 -48.10 6.74
N VAL A 21 -1.43 -48.42 7.09
CA VAL A 21 -2.49 -47.41 7.31
C VAL A 21 -2.20 -46.59 8.57
N MET A 22 -1.71 -47.21 9.66
CA MET A 22 -1.31 -46.52 10.89
C MET A 22 -0.21 -45.49 10.61
N ILE A 23 0.88 -45.89 9.94
CA ILE A 23 1.99 -44.99 9.61
C ILE A 23 1.53 -43.90 8.65
N SER A 24 0.73 -44.26 7.64
CA SER A 24 0.13 -43.29 6.70
C SER A 24 -0.73 -42.26 7.43
N SER A 25 -1.52 -42.67 8.44
CA SER A 25 -2.34 -41.75 9.23
C SER A 25 -1.49 -40.80 10.09
N VAL A 26 -0.38 -41.27 10.66
CA VAL A 26 0.56 -40.43 11.42
C VAL A 26 1.25 -39.41 10.50
N ILE A 27 1.74 -39.85 9.35
CA ILE A 27 2.36 -38.95 8.36
C ILE A 27 1.34 -37.92 7.86
N LEU A 28 0.12 -38.35 7.56
CA LEU A 28 -0.95 -37.49 7.07
C LEU A 28 -1.35 -36.44 8.10
N THR A 29 -1.48 -36.81 9.38
CA THR A 29 -1.84 -35.86 10.44
C THR A 29 -0.75 -34.82 10.67
N VAL A 30 0.53 -35.22 10.70
CA VAL A 30 1.67 -34.29 10.79
C VAL A 30 1.73 -33.38 9.57
N GLY A 31 1.50 -33.92 8.36
CA GLY A 31 1.46 -33.15 7.12
C GLY A 31 0.33 -32.10 7.10
N LEU A 32 -0.87 -32.47 7.51
CA LEU A 32 -2.02 -31.56 7.61
C LEU A 32 -1.79 -30.44 8.63
N LEU A 33 -1.13 -30.75 9.75
CA LEU A 33 -0.79 -29.75 10.76
C LEU A 33 0.22 -28.72 10.20
N GLY A 34 1.18 -29.18 9.40
CA GLY A 34 2.11 -28.30 8.68
C GLY A 34 1.41 -27.34 7.72
N ILE A 35 0.46 -27.86 6.91
CA ILE A 35 -0.31 -27.06 5.94
C ILE A 35 -1.20 -26.04 6.66
N ALA A 36 -1.83 -26.42 7.77
CA ALA A 36 -2.67 -25.51 8.55
C ALA A 36 -1.87 -24.30 9.07
N GLY A 37 -0.64 -24.52 9.55
CA GLY A 37 0.27 -23.44 9.92
C GLY A 37 0.62 -22.53 8.73
N MET A 38 0.98 -23.13 7.59
CA MET A 38 1.32 -22.39 6.37
C MET A 38 0.15 -21.56 5.82
N TYR A 39 -1.09 -22.08 5.92
CA TYR A 39 -2.29 -21.37 5.46
C TYR A 39 -2.49 -20.03 6.19
N GLY A 40 -2.27 -20.01 7.52
CA GLY A 40 -2.35 -18.77 8.30
C GLY A 40 -1.34 -17.72 7.87
N PHE A 41 -0.08 -18.13 7.63
CA PHE A 41 0.95 -17.24 7.11
C PHE A 41 0.62 -16.74 5.70
N ALA A 42 0.15 -17.61 4.80
CA ALA A 42 -0.22 -17.24 3.44
C ALA A 42 -1.32 -16.17 3.40
N SER A 43 -2.30 -16.26 4.28
CA SER A 43 -3.35 -15.23 4.41
C SER A 43 -2.79 -13.87 4.83
N LYS A 44 -1.89 -13.85 5.84
CA LYS A 44 -1.22 -12.61 6.29
C LYS A 44 -0.39 -11.97 5.17
N PHE A 45 0.43 -12.75 4.46
CA PHE A 45 1.23 -12.25 3.34
C PHE A 45 0.36 -11.74 2.20
N SER A 46 -0.75 -12.43 1.91
CA SER A 46 -1.70 -12.00 0.88
C SER A 46 -2.35 -10.65 1.23
N TYR A 47 -2.70 -10.43 2.48
CA TYR A 47 -3.24 -9.15 2.95
C TYR A 47 -2.22 -8.01 2.81
N GLU A 48 -0.99 -8.25 3.24
CA GLU A 48 0.11 -7.28 3.12
C GLU A 48 0.40 -6.92 1.66
N ALA A 49 0.46 -7.91 0.77
CA ALA A 49 0.66 -7.67 -0.66
C ALA A 49 -0.47 -6.80 -1.25
N ARG A 50 -1.73 -7.06 -0.89
CA ARG A 50 -2.88 -6.24 -1.35
C ARG A 50 -2.76 -4.78 -0.88
N GLN A 51 -2.39 -4.57 0.38
CA GLN A 51 -2.18 -3.21 0.89
C GLN A 51 -1.07 -2.48 0.14
N HIS A 52 0.06 -3.16 -0.10
CA HIS A 52 1.16 -2.58 -0.86
C HIS A 52 0.74 -2.21 -2.29
N THR A 53 0.03 -3.09 -3.00
CA THR A 53 -0.48 -2.80 -4.34
C THR A 53 -1.42 -1.59 -4.34
N GLN A 54 -2.29 -1.47 -3.34
CA GLN A 54 -3.19 -0.33 -3.22
C GLN A 54 -2.44 0.98 -3.00
N VAL A 55 -1.38 0.99 -2.19
CA VAL A 55 -0.52 2.15 -1.98
C VAL A 55 0.14 2.58 -3.28
N VAL A 56 0.75 1.64 -4.01
CA VAL A 56 1.42 1.93 -5.29
C VAL A 56 0.44 2.49 -6.30
N TYR A 57 -0.78 1.94 -6.34
CA TYR A 57 -1.84 2.44 -7.22
C TYR A 57 -2.21 3.89 -6.93
N ILE A 58 -2.48 4.24 -5.66
CA ILE A 58 -2.81 5.62 -5.25
C ILE A 58 -1.64 6.55 -5.50
N ALA A 59 -0.42 6.11 -5.23
CA ALA A 59 0.78 6.90 -5.45
C ALA A 59 0.91 7.28 -6.93
N ASN A 60 0.78 6.30 -7.83
CA ASN A 60 0.81 6.53 -9.27
C ASN A 60 -0.35 7.40 -9.77
N ASP A 61 -1.56 7.21 -9.24
CA ASP A 61 -2.75 8.01 -9.57
C ASP A 61 -2.54 9.50 -9.25
N ILE A 62 -2.03 9.81 -8.05
CA ILE A 62 -1.70 11.18 -7.64
C ILE A 62 -0.60 11.75 -8.54
N MET A 63 0.44 10.97 -8.82
CA MET A 63 1.54 11.33 -9.72
C MET A 63 1.04 11.77 -11.09
N GLU A 64 0.19 10.94 -11.68
CA GLU A 64 -0.29 11.15 -13.04
C GLU A 64 -1.21 12.37 -13.07
N HIS A 65 -2.10 12.52 -12.08
CA HIS A 65 -2.92 13.72 -11.96
C HIS A 65 -2.09 14.99 -11.78
N LEU A 66 -1.00 14.97 -11.00
CA LEU A 66 -0.07 16.09 -10.87
C LEU A 66 0.60 16.44 -12.21
N ARG A 67 0.97 15.43 -12.99
CA ARG A 67 1.56 15.60 -14.31
C ARG A 67 0.57 16.20 -15.30
N MET A 68 -0.67 15.69 -15.33
CA MET A 68 -1.75 16.18 -16.19
C MET A 68 -2.14 17.63 -15.84
N SER A 69 -2.23 17.94 -14.55
CA SER A 69 -2.64 19.25 -14.04
C SER A 69 -1.46 20.18 -13.71
N LYS A 70 -0.25 19.88 -14.21
CA LYS A 70 1.00 20.58 -13.88
C LYS A 70 0.83 22.09 -13.86
N ILE A 71 0.25 22.68 -14.91
CA ILE A 71 0.10 24.14 -15.02
C ILE A 71 -0.72 24.73 -13.86
N ALA A 72 -1.79 24.05 -13.42
CA ALA A 72 -2.62 24.50 -12.31
C ALA A 72 -1.82 24.50 -11.00
N TRP A 73 -1.07 23.42 -10.73
CA TRP A 73 -0.19 23.32 -9.56
C TRP A 73 0.92 24.36 -9.58
N LEU A 74 1.58 24.56 -10.71
CA LEU A 74 2.61 25.59 -10.86
C LEU A 74 2.08 27.01 -10.60
N LYS A 75 0.91 27.32 -11.17
CA LYS A 75 0.29 28.65 -11.09
C LYS A 75 -0.45 28.93 -9.79
N SER A 76 -0.70 27.94 -8.96
CA SER A 76 -1.41 28.15 -7.68
C SER A 76 -0.45 28.08 -6.49
N VAL A 77 0.56 27.20 -6.56
CA VAL A 77 1.43 26.88 -5.44
C VAL A 77 2.77 27.62 -5.50
N LEU A 78 3.33 27.82 -6.69
CA LEU A 78 4.72 28.29 -6.87
C LEU A 78 4.83 29.73 -7.38
N LEU A 79 3.76 30.53 -7.25
CA LEU A 79 3.76 31.95 -7.61
C LEU A 79 4.60 32.83 -6.67
N THR A 80 5.02 32.31 -5.51
CA THR A 80 5.67 33.08 -4.45
C THR A 80 7.11 32.57 -4.21
N GLY A 81 8.02 32.81 -5.16
CA GLY A 81 9.47 32.63 -4.95
C GLY A 81 9.97 31.19 -4.72
N ASN A 82 11.14 31.06 -4.08
CA ASN A 82 11.85 29.80 -3.78
C ASN A 82 11.18 28.98 -2.65
N GLY A 83 9.85 28.87 -2.68
CA GLY A 83 9.07 28.18 -1.66
C GLY A 83 9.03 26.68 -1.91
N SER A 84 9.24 25.89 -0.84
CA SER A 84 8.77 24.51 -0.76
C SER A 84 7.29 24.50 -0.39
N TYR A 85 6.49 23.66 -1.04
CA TYR A 85 5.10 23.43 -0.68
C TYR A 85 4.91 22.01 -0.21
N GLN A 86 4.18 21.84 0.89
CA GLN A 86 3.84 20.54 1.42
C GLN A 86 2.33 20.41 1.56
N LEU A 87 1.80 19.28 1.11
CA LEU A 87 0.41 18.88 1.25
C LEU A 87 0.36 17.57 2.00
N ASN A 88 -0.36 17.56 3.12
CA ASN A 88 -0.60 16.36 3.92
C ASN A 88 -2.08 15.99 3.81
N ILE A 89 -2.35 14.78 3.30
CA ILE A 89 -3.69 14.22 3.14
C ILE A 89 -3.83 13.05 4.11
N HIS A 90 -4.91 13.02 4.87
CA HIS A 90 -5.21 11.93 5.79
C HIS A 90 -6.56 11.32 5.44
N ASN A 91 -6.66 9.99 5.56
CA ASN A 91 -7.88 9.26 5.23
C ASN A 91 -9.01 9.44 6.26
N GLN A 92 -8.69 9.94 7.47
CA GLN A 92 -9.63 10.09 8.59
C GLN A 92 -9.88 11.55 9.00
N SER A 93 -9.26 12.52 8.32
CA SER A 93 -9.37 13.94 8.69
C SER A 93 -10.19 14.70 7.64
N ALA A 94 -11.29 15.34 8.03
CA ALA A 94 -12.17 16.10 7.12
C ALA A 94 -11.54 17.39 6.55
N SER A 95 -10.26 17.66 6.84
CA SER A 95 -9.61 18.94 6.54
C SER A 95 -8.29 18.69 5.81
N VAL A 96 -8.24 19.10 4.56
CA VAL A 96 -6.97 19.25 3.84
C VAL A 96 -6.34 20.56 4.31
N LEU A 97 -5.15 20.49 4.92
CA LEU A 97 -4.40 21.69 5.28
C LEU A 97 -3.72 22.24 4.02
N PHE A 98 -4.39 23.15 3.32
CA PHE A 98 -3.78 23.94 2.26
C PHE A 98 -3.05 25.14 2.86
N THR A 99 -1.73 25.06 3.00
CA THR A 99 -0.90 26.24 3.26
C THR A 99 -0.57 26.95 1.93
N ALA A 100 -1.59 27.25 1.13
CA ALA A 100 -1.44 28.20 0.05
C ALA A 100 -1.53 29.61 0.65
N SER A 101 -0.38 30.26 0.82
CA SER A 101 -0.31 31.69 1.13
C SER A 101 -0.96 32.46 -0.01
N ASN A 102 -2.28 32.68 0.04
CA ASN A 102 -3.03 33.83 -0.50
C ASN A 102 -4.55 33.56 -0.35
N LYS A 103 -5.12 33.91 0.82
CA LYS A 103 -6.55 33.71 1.13
C LYS A 103 -7.52 34.55 0.29
N ASN A 104 -7.06 35.38 -0.66
CA ASN A 104 -7.88 36.40 -1.33
C ASN A 104 -7.95 36.28 -2.86
N GLN A 105 -7.47 35.19 -3.46
CA GLN A 105 -7.56 35.04 -4.92
C GLN A 105 -8.09 33.65 -5.27
N LYS A 106 -9.42 33.52 -5.22
CA LYS A 106 -10.13 32.36 -5.76
C LYS A 106 -9.89 32.34 -7.27
N ASN A 107 -8.89 31.59 -7.70
CA ASN A 107 -8.52 31.46 -9.10
C ASN A 107 -9.06 30.11 -9.60
N ARG A 108 -9.38 30.01 -10.88
CA ARG A 108 -9.84 28.75 -11.50
C ARG A 108 -8.89 27.58 -11.23
N TYR A 109 -7.60 27.85 -11.03
CA TYR A 109 -6.59 26.85 -10.68
C TYR A 109 -6.67 26.35 -9.22
N THR A 110 -7.07 27.19 -8.26
CA THR A 110 -7.19 26.75 -6.85
C THR A 110 -8.40 25.84 -6.66
N ASP A 111 -9.49 26.10 -7.37
CA ASP A 111 -10.70 25.25 -7.32
C ASP A 111 -10.45 23.86 -7.95
N LEU A 112 -9.67 23.79 -9.04
CA LEU A 112 -9.25 22.52 -9.66
C LEU A 112 -8.43 21.66 -8.69
N ILE A 113 -7.46 22.25 -8.02
CA ILE A 113 -6.60 21.53 -7.06
C ILE A 113 -7.38 21.09 -5.82
N LEU A 114 -8.30 21.94 -5.34
CA LEU A 114 -9.19 21.58 -4.24
C LEU A 114 -10.01 20.33 -4.59
N HIS A 115 -10.52 20.26 -5.82
CA HIS A 115 -11.26 19.12 -6.32
C HIS A 115 -10.38 17.86 -6.43
N ASP A 116 -9.19 17.97 -7.04
CA ASP A 116 -8.25 16.85 -7.18
C ASP A 116 -7.87 16.27 -5.81
N VAL A 117 -7.52 17.13 -4.86
CA VAL A 117 -7.11 16.69 -3.52
C VAL A 117 -8.28 16.09 -2.73
N ALA A 118 -9.49 16.63 -2.88
CA ALA A 118 -10.68 16.03 -2.29
C ALA A 118 -10.98 14.64 -2.88
N ALA A 119 -10.81 14.45 -4.19
CA ALA A 119 -10.96 13.16 -4.84
C ALA A 119 -9.90 12.16 -4.35
N TRP A 120 -8.63 12.58 -4.26
CA TRP A 120 -7.55 11.75 -3.70
C TRP A 120 -7.82 11.36 -2.25
N GLN A 121 -8.35 12.28 -1.45
CA GLN A 121 -8.71 12.00 -0.06
C GLN A 121 -9.82 10.94 0.02
N GLN A 122 -10.87 11.06 -0.80
CA GLN A 122 -11.94 10.07 -0.87
C GLN A 122 -11.41 8.71 -1.34
N HIS A 123 -10.56 8.70 -2.35
CA HIS A 123 -9.91 7.49 -2.85
C HIS A 123 -9.08 6.82 -1.75
N LEU A 124 -8.27 7.59 -1.01
CA LEU A 124 -7.47 7.11 0.12
C LEU A 124 -8.34 6.57 1.26
N ALA A 125 -9.47 7.22 1.58
CA ALA A 125 -10.43 6.75 2.58
C ALA A 125 -11.11 5.44 2.17
N SER A 126 -11.47 5.29 0.90
CA SER A 126 -12.05 4.06 0.37
C SER A 126 -11.06 2.89 0.33
N ALA A 127 -9.79 3.17 0.06
CA ALA A 127 -8.70 2.20 -0.02
C ALA A 127 -8.28 1.67 1.35
N PHE A 128 -8.36 2.51 2.39
CA PHE A 128 -7.99 2.19 3.76
C PHE A 128 -9.14 2.49 4.72
N PRO A 129 -10.21 1.66 4.73
CA PRO A 129 -11.39 1.91 5.55
C PRO A 129 -11.16 1.63 7.05
N SER A 130 -10.26 0.69 7.38
CA SER A 130 -10.04 0.24 8.76
C SER A 130 -8.65 0.57 9.32
N SER A 131 -7.78 1.15 8.51
CA SER A 131 -6.40 1.51 8.86
C SER A 131 -6.14 2.99 8.65
N SER A 132 -5.18 3.57 9.38
CA SER A 132 -4.79 4.97 9.18
C SER A 132 -3.78 5.09 8.04
N ALA A 133 -4.10 5.92 7.05
CA ALA A 133 -3.25 6.18 5.90
C ALA A 133 -3.10 7.68 5.66
N SER A 134 -1.90 8.09 5.25
CA SER A 134 -1.60 9.46 4.92
C SER A 134 -0.71 9.56 3.71
N VAL A 135 -0.85 10.66 2.98
CA VAL A 135 -0.01 11.01 1.85
C VAL A 135 0.63 12.36 2.11
N CYS A 136 1.95 12.44 1.97
CA CYS A 136 2.70 13.67 1.82
C CYS A 136 2.98 13.93 0.36
N LEU A 137 2.77 15.16 -0.09
CA LEU A 137 3.33 15.67 -1.32
C LEU A 137 4.19 16.88 -1.00
N SER A 138 5.48 16.82 -1.34
CA SER A 138 6.43 17.93 -1.24
C SER A 138 6.82 18.39 -2.64
N LEU A 139 6.53 19.64 -2.96
CA LEU A 139 6.94 20.30 -4.21
C LEU A 139 8.05 21.30 -3.89
N LYS A 140 9.24 21.10 -4.48
CA LYS A 140 10.40 21.97 -4.29
C LYS A 140 10.88 22.50 -5.64
N ARG A 141 10.91 23.82 -5.79
CA ARG A 141 11.53 24.47 -6.95
C ARG A 141 13.04 24.58 -6.72
N HIS A 142 13.84 24.10 -7.67
CA HIS A 142 15.29 24.29 -7.62
C HIS A 142 15.66 25.72 -8.03
N LYS A 143 16.64 26.33 -7.36
CA LYS A 143 17.00 27.76 -7.60
C LYS A 143 17.75 27.97 -8.92
N THR A 144 18.37 26.93 -9.46
CA THR A 144 19.27 27.02 -10.62
C THR A 144 18.71 26.37 -11.88
N GLU A 145 17.53 25.77 -11.81
CA GLU A 145 16.94 25.02 -12.91
C GLU A 145 15.42 25.21 -12.89
N SER A 146 14.79 25.36 -14.06
CA SER A 146 13.32 25.52 -14.17
C SER A 146 12.53 24.24 -13.80
N ALA A 147 13.22 23.25 -13.25
CA ALA A 147 12.71 21.96 -12.83
C ALA A 147 12.13 22.02 -11.42
N ILE A 148 11.02 21.32 -11.22
CA ILE A 148 10.36 21.21 -9.93
C ILE A 148 10.35 19.76 -9.51
N ASN A 149 10.93 19.48 -8.35
CA ASN A 149 10.95 18.14 -7.79
C ASN A 149 9.67 17.95 -6.96
N ALA A 150 8.91 16.92 -7.32
CA ALA A 150 7.77 16.43 -6.58
C ALA A 150 8.15 15.13 -5.88
N ASP A 151 8.16 15.17 -4.56
CA ASP A 151 8.37 14.02 -3.71
C ASP A 151 7.02 13.61 -3.12
N LEU A 152 6.56 12.39 -3.37
CA LEU A 152 5.38 11.83 -2.72
C LEU A 152 5.79 10.73 -1.76
N THR A 153 5.26 10.79 -0.55
CA THR A 153 5.43 9.75 0.46
C THR A 153 4.08 9.28 0.94
N VAL A 154 3.80 8.00 0.81
CA VAL A 154 2.59 7.36 1.33
C VAL A 154 2.96 6.55 2.57
N ASN A 155 2.28 6.83 3.68
CA ASN A 155 2.45 6.12 4.94
C ASN A 155 1.13 5.46 5.33
N TRP A 156 1.20 4.22 5.82
CA TRP A 156 0.03 3.52 6.32
C TRP A 156 0.38 2.62 7.49
N THR A 157 -0.59 2.37 8.36
CA THR A 157 -0.46 1.45 9.48
C THR A 157 -1.18 0.14 9.18
N VAL A 158 -0.65 -0.96 9.70
CA VAL A 158 -1.35 -2.26 9.69
C VAL A 158 -2.05 -2.39 11.04
N ASN A 159 -3.31 -2.85 11.03
CA ASN A 159 -4.09 -3.03 12.24
C ASN A 159 -3.26 -3.76 13.32
N ASN A 160 -3.23 -3.18 14.54
CA ASN A 160 -2.42 -3.52 15.73
C ASN A 160 -1.16 -2.67 15.98
N ALA A 161 -0.77 -1.76 15.09
CA ALA A 161 0.19 -0.71 15.45
C ALA A 161 -0.54 0.39 16.23
N ASP A 162 -0.57 0.22 17.55
CA ASP A 162 -0.96 1.16 18.61
C ASP A 162 -2.12 2.14 18.32
N LYS A 163 -3.17 2.07 19.13
CA LYS A 163 -4.38 2.92 19.03
C LYS A 163 -4.12 4.38 19.46
N SER A 164 -2.90 4.89 19.30
CA SER A 164 -2.67 6.33 19.31
C SER A 164 -3.34 6.91 18.08
N PHE A 165 -4.52 7.47 18.31
CA PHE A 165 -5.45 8.12 17.39
C PHE A 165 -4.86 9.35 16.65
N MET A 166 -3.55 9.38 16.45
CA MET A 166 -2.84 10.46 15.78
C MET A 166 -2.57 9.99 14.36
N ALA A 167 -3.23 10.65 13.40
CA ALA A 167 -2.82 10.60 12.01
C ALA A 167 -1.29 10.83 11.95
N PRO A 168 -0.54 10.06 11.14
CA PRO A 168 0.92 10.14 11.10
C PRO A 168 1.34 11.60 10.91
N VAL A 169 2.08 12.16 11.88
CA VAL A 169 2.50 13.56 11.82
C VAL A 169 3.66 13.64 10.84
N LEU A 170 3.36 13.90 9.56
CA LEU A 170 4.39 14.10 8.56
C LEU A 170 5.16 15.36 8.91
N ASN A 171 6.47 15.22 9.14
CA ASN A 171 7.35 16.36 9.39
C ASN A 171 7.50 17.20 8.11
N ASP A 172 8.19 18.34 8.21
CA ASP A 172 8.49 19.24 7.08
C ASP A 172 9.32 18.59 5.94
N ALA A 173 9.74 17.33 6.13
CA ALA A 173 10.49 16.53 5.17
C ALA A 173 9.68 15.35 4.61
N CYS A 174 8.36 15.31 4.82
CA CYS A 174 7.47 14.22 4.37
C CYS A 174 7.82 12.81 4.88
N GLY A 175 8.74 12.69 5.84
CA GLY A 175 9.20 11.44 6.43
C GLY A 175 8.66 11.23 7.85
N GLN A 176 8.79 10.00 8.35
CA GLN A 176 8.55 9.68 9.76
C GLN A 176 9.89 9.27 10.37
N HIS A 177 10.21 9.76 11.56
CA HIS A 177 11.35 9.32 12.35
C HIS A 177 10.88 8.38 13.47
N GLU A 178 9.93 7.49 13.17
CA GLU A 178 9.36 6.56 14.14
C GLU A 178 9.34 5.13 13.62
N THR A 179 9.99 4.26 14.38
CA THR A 179 10.17 2.83 14.15
C THR A 179 8.83 2.08 14.24
N GLY A 180 8.40 1.45 13.13
CA GLY A 180 7.22 0.57 13.11
C GLY A 180 6.18 0.85 12.02
N ARG A 181 6.35 1.90 11.21
CA ARG A 181 5.42 2.27 10.12
C ARG A 181 5.97 1.93 8.74
N ARG A 182 5.09 1.55 7.80
CA ARG A 182 5.45 1.26 6.39
C ARG A 182 5.38 2.54 5.57
N GLN A 183 6.37 2.74 4.70
CA GLN A 183 6.50 3.93 3.85
C GLN A 183 6.77 3.53 2.40
N TYR A 184 6.12 4.23 1.47
CA TYR A 184 6.40 4.16 0.05
C TYR A 184 6.73 5.56 -0.44
N MET A 185 7.90 5.73 -1.06
CA MET A 185 8.40 7.01 -1.55
C MET A 185 8.56 6.96 -3.06
N MET A 186 8.17 8.03 -3.73
CA MET A 186 8.37 8.21 -5.16
C MET A 186 8.74 9.66 -5.44
N GLN A 187 9.57 9.88 -6.47
CA GLN A 187 10.03 11.21 -6.86
C GLN A 187 9.80 11.41 -8.35
N MET A 188 9.44 12.63 -8.74
CA MET A 188 9.26 13.03 -10.13
C MET A 188 9.70 14.47 -10.33
N GLN A 189 10.23 14.75 -11.51
CA GLN A 189 10.55 16.09 -11.94
C GLN A 189 9.45 16.58 -12.88
N LEU A 190 8.79 17.70 -12.53
CA LEU A 190 7.76 18.34 -13.34
C LEU A 190 8.37 19.31 -14.33
#